data_AF-A0A7R8VQW1-F1
#
_entry.id   AF-A0A7R8VQW1-F1
#
_cell.length_a   1.000
_cell.length_b   1.000
_cell.length_c   1.000
_cell.angle_alpha   90.00
_cell.angle_beta   90.00
_cell.angle_gamma   90.00
#
_symmetry.space_group_name_H-M   'P 1'
#
loop_
_entity.id
_entity.type
_entity.pdbx_description
1 polymer ?
#
loop_
_entity_poly.entity_id
_entity_poly.type
_entity_poly.pdbx_seq_one_letter_code
_entity_poly.pdbx_strand_id
1 'polypeptide(L)'
;MKTLLNTSAPGSYLFSRAAELSDRSNDSWAENDYLPFRVEPERGFLRPEECVNVKVIFSPLDVFNYKAKLSCIIPNLHPDQKPAEIVIKARSLMPYCYFDIEESDYLSNGRRNPCLGGVGFNQPPDPQTKVLEFNVMGVGVTTTKKFNIINPTEQNYSFSWRCDSMVTKGALQPFHCPSLDGWVESGKQTEIQFSFTAQDVGIFESFWTFCILEHDIETPFLLLGVVTEPSIGFVTSHVNLTPTLKGIKTSKQISLNNNEDVDMSFSFDPNSLFSDEHLEHLSINPAAGIIPAHSEQPIE
;
A
#
# COMPACT_ATOMS: atom_id res chain seq x y z
N MET A 1 8.57 -13.82 -45.80
CA MET A 1 9.24 -13.28 -44.60
C MET A 1 8.19 -12.68 -43.70
N LYS A 2 7.70 -13.44 -42.72
CA LYS A 2 6.74 -12.98 -41.72
C LYS A 2 7.54 -12.44 -40.54
N THR A 3 7.54 -11.13 -40.36
CA THR A 3 8.11 -10.46 -39.19
C THR A 3 7.23 -10.81 -38.00
N LEU A 4 7.78 -11.61 -37.08
CA LEU A 4 7.15 -11.94 -35.80
C LEU A 4 7.11 -10.66 -34.96
N LEU A 5 5.93 -10.05 -34.87
CA LEU A 5 5.59 -9.05 -33.86
C LEU A 5 5.68 -9.76 -32.51
N ASN A 6 6.75 -9.45 -31.77
CA ASN A 6 6.95 -9.92 -30.42
C ASN A 6 5.85 -9.33 -29.55
N THR A 7 5.04 -10.19 -28.96
CA THR A 7 3.94 -9.86 -28.05
C THR A 7 4.50 -9.09 -26.85
N SER A 8 4.23 -7.79 -26.80
CA SER A 8 4.45 -6.98 -25.61
C SER A 8 3.63 -7.56 -24.46
N ALA A 9 4.26 -7.73 -23.30
CA ALA A 9 3.55 -7.83 -22.03
C ALA A 9 2.49 -6.71 -21.94
N PRO A 10 1.35 -6.91 -21.26
CA PRO A 10 0.34 -5.86 -21.10
C PRO A 10 1.03 -4.64 -20.50
N GLY A 11 1.16 -3.60 -21.33
CA GLY A 11 1.91 -2.41 -20.99
C GLY A 11 1.31 -1.82 -19.72
N SER A 12 2.14 -1.64 -18.70
CA SER A 12 1.75 -0.85 -17.55
C SER A 12 1.34 0.54 -18.02
N TYR A 13 0.13 0.97 -17.66
CA TYR A 13 -0.48 2.22 -18.15
C TYR A 13 0.37 3.48 -17.91
N LEU A 14 1.31 3.40 -16.96
CA LEU A 14 2.27 4.46 -16.65
C LEU A 14 3.42 4.59 -17.66
N PHE A 15 3.56 3.70 -18.64
CA PHE A 15 4.69 3.69 -19.56
C PHE A 15 4.18 3.80 -21.00
N SER A 16 4.30 4.98 -21.62
CA SER A 16 3.96 5.12 -23.04
C SER A 16 5.03 4.50 -23.95
N ARG A 17 4.63 4.21 -25.20
CA ARG A 17 5.55 3.85 -26.30
C ARG A 17 6.56 4.95 -26.66
N ALA A 18 6.35 6.19 -26.21
CA ALA A 18 7.24 7.33 -26.43
C ALA A 18 8.33 7.49 -25.36
N ALA A 19 8.45 6.55 -24.40
CA ALA A 19 9.65 6.38 -23.57
C ALA A 19 10.80 5.79 -24.41
N GLU A 20 11.16 6.54 -25.45
CA GLU A 20 12.14 6.32 -26.49
C GLU A 20 12.52 7.75 -26.91
N LEU A 21 13.56 8.37 -26.39
CA LEU A 21 14.95 8.06 -26.62
C LEU A 21 15.74 9.03 -25.73
N SER A 22 16.73 8.56 -24.97
CA SER A 22 17.82 9.48 -24.63
C SER A 22 18.63 9.72 -25.91
N ASP A 23 19.05 10.95 -26.19
CA ASP A 23 20.00 11.25 -27.27
C ASP A 23 21.42 10.66 -27.04
N ARG A 24 21.62 9.97 -25.91
CA ARG A 24 22.90 9.36 -25.55
C ARG A 24 23.20 8.19 -26.49
N SER A 25 24.40 8.16 -27.06
CA SER A 25 24.88 7.05 -27.88
C SER A 25 25.16 5.81 -27.02
N ASN A 26 25.15 4.63 -27.66
CA ASN A 26 25.36 3.30 -27.04
C ASN A 26 26.61 3.16 -26.14
N ASP A 27 27.57 4.08 -26.25
CA ASP A 27 28.89 4.01 -25.61
C ASP A 27 29.03 4.88 -24.35
N SER A 28 28.02 5.71 -24.04
CA SER A 28 28.15 6.77 -23.02
C SER A 28 27.97 6.35 -21.56
N TRP A 29 27.46 5.13 -21.29
CA TRP A 29 27.35 4.63 -19.90
C TRP A 29 28.70 4.15 -19.33
N ALA A 30 29.71 3.94 -20.18
CA ALA A 30 31.06 3.58 -19.76
C ALA A 30 31.85 4.77 -19.17
N GLU A 31 31.36 5.99 -19.30
CA GLU A 31 32.07 7.21 -18.87
C GLU A 31 32.06 7.43 -17.34
N ASN A 32 31.23 6.70 -16.60
CA ASN A 32 30.97 6.96 -15.17
C ASN A 32 31.33 5.80 -14.22
N ASP A 33 32.20 4.86 -14.66
CA ASP A 33 32.58 3.63 -13.92
C ASP A 33 31.39 2.74 -13.46
N TYR A 34 30.18 3.05 -13.93
CA TYR A 34 28.96 2.35 -13.56
C TYR A 34 28.66 1.22 -14.54
N LEU A 35 28.55 -0.01 -14.04
CA LEU A 35 28.21 -1.18 -14.82
C LEU A 35 26.73 -1.54 -14.63
N PRO A 36 25.88 -1.39 -15.64
CA PRO A 36 24.45 -1.68 -15.54
C PRO A 36 24.14 -3.18 -15.49
N PHE A 37 25.12 -4.04 -15.78
CA PHE A 37 24.98 -5.50 -15.71
C PHE A 37 25.99 -6.09 -14.74
N ARG A 38 25.53 -7.02 -13.91
CA ARG A 38 26.36 -7.88 -13.05
C ARG A 38 25.92 -9.32 -13.15
N VAL A 39 26.78 -10.24 -12.75
CA VAL A 39 26.47 -11.67 -12.72
C VAL A 39 26.80 -12.27 -11.36
N GLU A 40 25.97 -13.19 -10.89
CA GLU A 40 26.18 -13.90 -9.64
C GLU A 40 25.98 -15.41 -9.86
N PRO A 41 26.99 -16.26 -9.62
CA PRO A 41 28.37 -15.91 -9.23
C PRO A 41 29.21 -15.36 -10.40
N GLU A 42 30.18 -14.48 -10.11
CA GLU A 42 31.13 -13.96 -11.12
C GLU A 42 32.23 -14.96 -11.50
N ARG A 43 32.50 -15.93 -10.62
CA ARG A 43 33.52 -16.97 -10.78
C ARG A 43 33.11 -18.23 -10.03
N GLY A 44 33.59 -19.37 -10.49
CA GLY A 44 33.35 -20.65 -9.84
C GLY A 44 34.15 -21.77 -10.50
N PHE A 45 33.90 -22.98 -10.03
CA PHE A 45 34.45 -24.21 -10.61
C PHE A 45 33.29 -25.09 -11.08
N LEU A 46 33.46 -25.71 -12.23
CA LEU A 46 32.52 -26.68 -12.79
C LEU A 46 33.21 -28.03 -12.88
N ARG A 47 32.62 -29.05 -12.28
CA ARG A 47 33.01 -30.44 -12.50
C ARG A 47 32.52 -30.91 -13.87
N PRO A 48 33.09 -32.01 -14.41
CA PRO A 48 32.54 -32.64 -15.60
C PRO A 48 31.04 -32.89 -15.42
N GLU A 49 30.26 -32.53 -16.44
CA GLU A 49 28.79 -32.69 -16.50
C GLU A 49 27.99 -31.86 -15.48
N GLU A 50 28.63 -30.92 -14.77
CA GLU A 50 27.96 -30.01 -13.84
C GLU A 50 27.33 -28.82 -14.58
N CYS A 51 26.15 -28.41 -14.12
CA CYS A 51 25.47 -27.18 -14.56
C CYS A 51 25.41 -26.18 -13.41
N VAL A 52 25.76 -24.92 -13.67
CA VAL A 52 25.61 -23.82 -12.72
C VAL A 52 24.59 -22.82 -13.24
N ASN A 53 23.72 -22.35 -12.35
CA ASN A 53 22.83 -21.23 -12.64
C ASN A 53 23.58 -19.92 -12.36
N VAL A 54 23.66 -19.07 -13.38
CA VAL A 54 24.24 -17.72 -13.25
C VAL A 54 23.12 -16.71 -13.34
N LYS A 55 22.91 -15.93 -12.27
CA LYS A 55 21.94 -14.85 -12.23
C LYS A 55 22.53 -13.62 -12.90
N VAL A 56 21.83 -13.06 -13.88
CA VAL A 56 22.16 -11.75 -14.47
C VAL A 56 21.35 -10.68 -13.76
N ILE A 57 22.01 -9.66 -13.24
CA ILE A 57 21.41 -8.52 -12.56
C ILE A 57 21.53 -7.30 -13.46
N PHE A 58 20.41 -6.61 -13.70
CA PHE A 58 20.34 -5.39 -14.49
C PHE A 58 19.92 -4.22 -13.59
N SER A 59 20.74 -3.17 -13.55
CA SER A 59 20.54 -1.97 -12.76
C SER A 59 20.82 -0.75 -13.65
N PRO A 60 19.83 -0.22 -14.36
CA PRO A 60 20.00 0.96 -15.19
C PRO A 60 19.96 2.25 -14.36
N LEU A 61 20.74 3.26 -14.74
CA LEU A 61 20.62 4.63 -14.21
C LEU A 61 19.91 5.58 -15.17
N ASP A 62 19.94 5.27 -16.46
CA ASP A 62 19.36 6.10 -17.52
C ASP A 62 18.27 5.31 -18.25
N VAL A 63 17.38 6.02 -18.94
CA VAL A 63 16.37 5.45 -19.83
C VAL A 63 17.01 5.13 -21.18
N PHE A 64 17.35 3.87 -21.41
CA PHE A 64 18.18 3.49 -22.53
C PHE A 64 17.98 2.04 -22.98
N ASN A 65 18.40 1.75 -24.21
CA ASN A 65 18.52 0.39 -24.73
C ASN A 65 19.94 -0.11 -24.47
N TYR A 66 20.09 -0.96 -23.46
CA TYR A 66 21.38 -1.52 -23.08
C TYR A 66 21.68 -2.79 -23.88
N LYS A 67 22.92 -2.90 -24.36
CA LYS A 67 23.44 -4.12 -24.98
C LYS A 67 24.82 -4.43 -24.42
N ALA A 68 24.97 -5.65 -23.92
CA ALA A 68 26.24 -6.14 -23.38
C ALA A 68 26.56 -7.52 -23.96
N LYS A 69 27.84 -7.90 -23.87
CA LYS A 69 28.33 -9.23 -24.20
C LYS A 69 28.92 -9.83 -22.92
N LEU A 70 28.31 -10.91 -22.43
CA LEU A 70 28.84 -11.68 -21.31
C LEU A 70 29.72 -12.79 -21.89
N SER A 71 30.99 -12.80 -21.54
CA SER A 71 31.95 -13.82 -21.95
C SER A 71 32.48 -14.56 -20.73
N CYS A 72 32.35 -15.87 -20.72
CA CYS A 72 32.92 -16.74 -19.69
C CYS A 72 34.36 -17.11 -20.07
N ILE A 73 35.30 -16.83 -19.17
CA ILE A 73 36.71 -17.15 -19.36
C ILE A 73 36.97 -18.51 -18.72
N ILE A 74 37.27 -19.51 -19.54
CA ILE A 74 37.63 -20.86 -19.11
C ILE A 74 39.13 -21.05 -19.31
N PRO A 75 39.93 -21.18 -18.24
CA PRO A 75 41.36 -21.48 -18.36
C PRO A 75 41.59 -22.79 -19.11
N ASN A 76 42.61 -22.84 -19.97
CA ASN A 76 42.99 -24.03 -20.76
C ASN A 76 41.92 -24.53 -21.75
N LEU A 77 41.00 -23.66 -22.19
CA LEU A 77 40.09 -23.97 -23.27
C LEU A 77 40.88 -24.33 -24.54
N HIS A 78 40.46 -25.39 -25.25
CA HIS A 78 41.15 -25.83 -26.47
C HIS A 78 41.15 -24.70 -27.53
N PRO A 79 42.26 -24.47 -28.27
CA PRO A 79 42.36 -23.36 -29.22
C PRO A 79 41.26 -23.31 -30.29
N ASP A 80 40.73 -24.48 -30.68
CA ASP A 80 39.65 -24.58 -31.69
C ASP A 80 38.24 -24.36 -31.10
N GLN A 81 38.10 -24.25 -29.78
CA GLN A 81 36.82 -24.03 -29.12
C GLN A 81 36.57 -22.53 -28.88
N LYS A 82 35.34 -22.10 -29.15
CA LYS A 82 34.92 -20.72 -28.86
C LYS A 82 34.60 -20.58 -27.36
N PRO A 83 34.98 -19.47 -26.72
CA PRO A 83 34.52 -19.16 -25.36
C PRO A 83 32.99 -19.17 -25.29
N ALA A 84 32.45 -19.49 -24.12
CA ALA A 84 31.01 -19.39 -23.90
C ALA A 84 30.62 -17.92 -23.78
N GLU A 85 29.87 -17.42 -24.75
CA GLU A 85 29.49 -16.01 -24.84
C GLU A 85 28.00 -15.87 -25.14
N ILE A 86 27.36 -14.89 -24.49
CA ILE A 86 25.97 -14.54 -24.75
C ILE A 86 25.82 -13.03 -24.90
N VAL A 87 24.91 -12.60 -25.77
CA VAL A 87 24.54 -11.19 -25.91
C VAL A 87 23.34 -10.91 -25.01
N ILE A 88 23.51 -9.96 -24.10
CA ILE A 88 22.45 -9.47 -23.22
C ILE A 88 21.88 -8.20 -23.83
N LYS A 89 20.55 -8.14 -23.92
CA LYS A 89 19.81 -6.93 -24.29
C LYS A 89 18.86 -6.62 -23.14
N ALA A 90 18.88 -5.38 -22.68
CA ALA A 90 17.94 -4.88 -21.70
C ALA A 90 17.46 -3.50 -22.08
N ARG A 91 16.31 -3.11 -21.55
CA ARG A 91 15.71 -1.80 -21.78
C ARG A 91 15.23 -1.27 -20.45
N SER A 92 15.59 -0.04 -20.14
CA SER A 92 15.00 0.71 -19.04
C SER A 92 13.94 1.66 -19.58
N LEU A 93 12.95 1.95 -18.76
CA LEU A 93 11.81 2.80 -19.08
C LEU A 93 11.58 3.76 -17.92
N MET A 94 11.20 5.00 -18.22
CA MET A 94 10.73 5.96 -17.22
C MET A 94 9.20 5.97 -17.23
N PRO A 95 8.54 5.81 -16.08
CA PRO A 95 7.10 6.01 -16.00
C PRO A 95 6.78 7.50 -16.19
N TYR A 96 5.61 7.81 -16.70
CA TYR A 96 5.11 9.20 -16.80
C TYR A 96 4.81 9.80 -15.43
N CYS A 97 4.50 8.95 -14.47
CA CYS A 97 4.09 9.32 -13.14
C CYS A 97 4.51 8.22 -12.18
N TYR A 98 5.05 8.62 -11.03
CA TYR A 98 5.36 7.72 -9.94
C TYR A 98 4.50 8.08 -8.73
N PHE A 99 3.93 7.07 -8.09
CA PHE A 99 3.14 7.21 -6.87
C PHE A 99 3.96 6.71 -5.70
N ASP A 100 4.22 7.59 -4.75
CA ASP A 100 4.94 7.28 -3.52
C ASP A 100 3.98 6.70 -2.46
N ILE A 101 3.56 5.46 -2.69
CA ILE A 101 2.60 4.74 -1.85
C ILE A 101 3.20 3.43 -1.36
N GLU A 102 2.76 2.98 -0.19
CA GLU A 102 3.09 1.67 0.36
C GLU A 102 2.55 0.56 -0.55
N GLU A 103 3.36 -0.48 -0.78
CA GLU A 103 2.89 -1.67 -1.47
C GLU A 103 1.89 -2.43 -0.60
N SER A 104 0.83 -2.91 -1.23
CA SER A 104 -0.23 -3.68 -0.58
C SER A 104 -0.39 -5.02 -1.28
N ASP A 105 -0.53 -6.07 -0.49
CA ASP A 105 -0.74 -7.44 -0.95
C ASP A 105 -2.24 -7.82 -1.02
N TYR A 106 -3.14 -6.85 -0.81
CA TYR A 106 -4.58 -7.10 -0.70
C TYR A 106 -5.16 -7.84 -1.92
N LEU A 107 -4.72 -7.46 -3.13
CA LEU A 107 -5.14 -8.09 -4.38
C LEU A 107 -4.34 -9.34 -4.76
N SER A 108 -3.07 -9.45 -4.33
CA SER A 108 -2.15 -10.50 -4.76
C SER A 108 -2.13 -11.72 -3.84
N ASN A 109 -2.48 -11.56 -2.56
CA ASN A 109 -2.39 -12.60 -1.54
C ASN A 109 -3.75 -13.21 -1.14
N GLY A 110 -4.78 -13.00 -1.96
CA GLY A 110 -6.11 -13.59 -1.74
C GLY A 110 -6.88 -13.06 -0.51
N ARG A 111 -6.49 -11.90 0.03
CA ARG A 111 -7.17 -11.24 1.17
C ARG A 111 -8.57 -10.72 0.80
N ARG A 112 -8.76 -10.31 -0.46
CA ARG A 112 -10.02 -9.75 -0.95
C ARG A 112 -11.14 -10.78 -0.99
N ASN A 113 -12.28 -10.46 -0.38
CA ASN A 113 -13.49 -11.27 -0.50
C ASN A 113 -14.09 -11.13 -1.93
N PRO A 114 -14.21 -12.22 -2.71
CA PRO A 114 -14.75 -12.17 -4.08
C PRO A 114 -16.20 -11.69 -4.16
N CYS A 115 -16.96 -11.78 -3.06
CA CYS A 115 -18.35 -11.33 -2.99
C CYS A 115 -18.50 -9.82 -2.83
N LEU A 116 -17.43 -9.10 -2.47
CA LEU A 116 -17.41 -7.64 -2.51
C LEU A 116 -17.38 -7.25 -3.99
N GLY A 117 -18.46 -6.60 -4.48
CA GLY A 117 -18.60 -6.21 -5.88
C GLY A 117 -17.44 -5.33 -6.35
N GLY A 118 -17.11 -5.40 -7.64
CA GLY A 118 -16.11 -4.56 -8.31
C GLY A 118 -16.73 -3.57 -9.29
N VAL A 119 -15.91 -2.72 -9.92
CA VAL A 119 -16.33 -1.88 -11.05
C VAL A 119 -16.79 -2.79 -12.19
N GLY A 120 -18.10 -2.83 -12.41
CA GLY A 120 -18.71 -3.75 -13.37
C GLY A 120 -18.84 -5.18 -12.82
N PHE A 121 -20.01 -5.77 -13.08
CA PHE A 121 -20.42 -7.11 -12.66
C PHE A 121 -19.27 -8.15 -12.63
N ASN A 122 -18.92 -8.62 -11.42
CA ASN A 122 -18.13 -9.82 -11.15
C ASN A 122 -16.74 -9.95 -11.82
N GLN A 123 -16.12 -8.88 -12.32
CA GLN A 123 -14.75 -8.96 -12.83
C GLN A 123 -13.73 -8.69 -11.71
N PRO A 124 -12.64 -9.49 -11.64
CA PRO A 124 -11.55 -9.21 -10.72
C PRO A 124 -10.92 -7.84 -11.05
N PRO A 125 -10.47 -7.07 -10.06
CA PRO A 125 -9.71 -5.84 -10.29
C PRO A 125 -8.48 -6.09 -11.17
N ASP A 126 -8.07 -5.09 -11.93
CA ASP A 126 -6.83 -5.15 -12.71
C ASP A 126 -5.65 -5.48 -11.78
N PRO A 127 -4.81 -6.49 -12.07
CA PRO A 127 -3.63 -6.81 -11.27
C PRO A 127 -2.65 -5.64 -11.05
N GLN A 128 -2.68 -4.61 -11.89
CA GLN A 128 -1.87 -3.40 -11.76
C GLN A 128 -2.51 -2.30 -10.89
N THR A 129 -3.72 -2.54 -10.38
CA THR A 129 -4.43 -1.61 -9.49
C THR A 129 -3.58 -1.31 -8.26
N LYS A 130 -3.35 -0.02 -8.02
CA LYS A 130 -2.69 0.45 -6.80
C LYS A 130 -3.66 0.45 -5.63
N VAL A 131 -3.26 -0.07 -4.48
CA VAL A 131 -4.16 -0.15 -3.30
C VAL A 131 -3.68 0.82 -2.23
N LEU A 132 -4.58 1.67 -1.72
CA LEU A 132 -4.34 2.55 -0.58
C LEU A 132 -5.13 2.06 0.62
N GLU A 133 -4.45 1.42 1.59
CA GLU A 133 -5.10 0.83 2.77
C GLU A 133 -5.24 1.83 3.93
N PHE A 134 -6.45 1.94 4.49
CA PHE A 134 -6.80 2.66 5.70
C PHE A 134 -7.17 1.64 6.78
N ASN A 135 -6.29 1.45 7.76
CA ASN A 135 -6.58 0.64 8.93
C ASN A 135 -7.12 1.57 10.02
N VAL A 136 -8.38 1.38 10.40
CA VAL A 136 -9.10 2.24 11.35
C VAL A 136 -9.66 1.39 12.49
N MET A 137 -9.53 1.91 13.70
CA MET A 137 -10.11 1.34 14.90
C MET A 137 -11.32 2.18 15.32
N GLY A 138 -12.48 1.54 15.41
CA GLY A 138 -13.76 2.19 15.69
C GLY A 138 -14.40 2.87 14.48
N VAL A 139 -15.65 3.31 14.67
CA VAL A 139 -16.47 3.99 13.67
C VAL A 139 -16.58 5.49 13.96
N GLY A 140 -16.93 6.29 12.95
CA GLY A 140 -17.11 7.74 13.09
C GLY A 140 -15.82 8.56 13.15
N VAL A 141 -14.66 7.91 13.12
CA VAL A 141 -13.35 8.58 13.07
C VAL A 141 -12.92 8.80 11.63
N THR A 142 -12.54 10.03 11.30
CA THR A 142 -11.98 10.38 9.99
C THR A 142 -10.47 10.15 9.99
N THR A 143 -10.02 9.20 9.17
CA THR A 143 -8.60 8.93 8.94
C THR A 143 -8.15 9.52 7.61
N THR A 144 -6.97 10.11 7.56
CA THR A 144 -6.44 10.74 6.36
C THR A 144 -5.13 10.08 5.95
N LYS A 145 -5.00 9.71 4.67
CA LYS A 145 -3.73 9.29 4.07
C LYS A 145 -3.29 10.28 3.02
N LYS A 146 -1.99 10.55 3.02
CA LYS A 146 -1.31 11.46 2.09
C LYS A 146 -0.20 10.71 1.38
N PHE A 147 -0.01 11.00 0.11
CA PHE A 147 1.09 10.46 -0.68
C PHE A 147 1.50 11.44 -1.78
N ASN A 148 2.71 11.28 -2.29
CA ASN A 148 3.21 12.13 -3.36
C ASN A 148 2.96 11.50 -4.73
N ILE A 149 2.55 12.34 -5.67
CA ILE A 149 2.64 12.08 -7.10
C ILE A 149 3.89 12.80 -7.61
N ILE A 150 4.78 12.06 -8.25
CA ILE A 150 6.03 12.56 -8.80
C ILE A 150 5.95 12.53 -10.31
N ASN A 151 6.26 13.67 -10.94
CA ASN A 151 6.44 13.77 -12.38
C ASN A 151 7.94 13.67 -12.71
N PRO A 152 8.45 12.50 -13.13
CA PRO A 152 9.84 12.35 -13.52
C PRO A 152 10.12 12.84 -14.95
N THR A 153 9.11 13.28 -15.70
CA THR A 153 9.24 13.70 -17.09
C THR A 153 9.72 15.15 -17.21
N GLU A 154 10.13 15.53 -18.42
CA GLU A 154 10.52 16.90 -18.76
C GLU A 154 9.33 17.82 -19.11
N GLN A 155 8.10 17.30 -19.03
CA GLN A 155 6.89 18.00 -19.42
C GLN A 155 5.95 18.13 -18.22
N ASN A 156 5.36 19.30 -18.06
CA ASN A 156 4.29 19.49 -17.09
C ASN A 156 3.03 18.77 -17.60
N TYR A 157 2.24 18.19 -16.69
CA TYR A 157 0.94 17.62 -17.02
C TYR A 157 -0.12 17.98 -15.98
N SER A 158 -1.38 17.99 -16.40
CA SER A 158 -2.53 18.02 -15.50
C SER A 158 -2.98 16.59 -15.17
N PHE A 159 -3.59 16.43 -14.01
CA PHE A 159 -4.19 15.15 -13.63
C PHE A 159 -5.61 15.35 -13.11
N SER A 160 -6.39 14.27 -13.16
CA SER A 160 -7.68 14.19 -12.47
C SER A 160 -7.91 12.82 -11.85
N TRP A 161 -8.79 12.77 -10.87
CA TRP A 161 -9.26 11.59 -10.17
C TRP A 161 -10.74 11.38 -10.47
N ARG A 162 -11.08 10.17 -10.90
CA ARG A 162 -12.45 9.74 -11.17
C ARG A 162 -12.83 8.66 -10.16
N CYS A 163 -13.96 8.81 -9.48
CA CYS A 163 -14.54 7.74 -8.66
C CYS A 163 -15.39 6.85 -9.57
N ASP A 164 -14.99 5.59 -9.71
CA ASP A 164 -15.67 4.60 -10.57
C ASP A 164 -16.65 3.70 -9.79
N SER A 165 -16.66 3.82 -8.46
CA SER A 165 -17.58 3.08 -7.59
C SER A 165 -19.04 3.38 -7.90
N MET A 166 -19.85 2.33 -8.08
CA MET A 166 -21.30 2.48 -8.19
C MET A 166 -21.87 2.90 -6.83
N VAL A 167 -22.33 4.14 -6.73
CA VAL A 167 -22.91 4.66 -5.49
C VAL A 167 -24.43 4.57 -5.59
N THR A 168 -25.03 3.79 -4.71
CA THR A 168 -26.49 3.78 -4.56
C THR A 168 -26.94 5.18 -4.16
N LYS A 169 -27.93 5.76 -4.87
CA LYS A 169 -28.45 7.08 -4.54
C LYS A 169 -28.86 7.15 -3.06
N GLY A 170 -28.23 8.05 -2.31
CA GLY A 170 -28.49 8.26 -0.88
C GLY A 170 -27.55 7.50 0.07
N ALA A 171 -26.66 6.63 -0.43
CA ALA A 171 -25.60 6.04 0.39
C ALA A 171 -24.48 7.04 0.63
N LEU A 172 -23.98 7.11 1.87
CA LEU A 172 -22.82 7.91 2.21
C LEU A 172 -21.56 7.27 1.63
N GLN A 173 -20.73 8.06 0.94
CA GLN A 173 -19.43 7.60 0.47
C GLN A 173 -18.42 7.74 1.60
N PRO A 174 -17.80 6.64 2.04
CA PRO A 174 -16.87 6.71 3.16
C PRO A 174 -15.52 7.30 2.76
N PHE A 175 -15.17 7.29 1.46
CA PHE A 175 -13.92 7.87 0.94
C PHE A 175 -14.17 9.22 0.28
N HIS A 176 -13.26 10.16 0.50
CA HIS A 176 -13.32 11.49 -0.07
C HIS A 176 -11.93 11.98 -0.47
N CYS A 177 -11.84 12.63 -1.63
CA CYS A 177 -10.64 13.30 -2.11
C CYS A 177 -10.96 14.79 -2.34
N PRO A 178 -10.33 15.72 -1.60
CA PRO A 178 -10.57 17.15 -1.78
C PRO A 178 -9.96 17.71 -3.08
N SER A 179 -8.92 17.06 -3.61
CA SER A 179 -8.17 17.52 -4.79
C SER A 179 -8.38 16.55 -5.95
N LEU A 180 -9.56 16.62 -6.57
CA LEU A 180 -9.92 15.77 -7.70
C LEU A 180 -9.15 16.11 -8.98
N ASP A 181 -8.59 17.29 -9.07
CA ASP A 181 -7.78 17.74 -10.21
C ASP A 181 -6.61 18.58 -9.74
N GLY A 182 -5.60 18.66 -10.59
CA GLY A 182 -4.39 19.42 -10.32
C GLY A 182 -3.39 19.34 -11.46
N TRP A 183 -2.17 19.77 -11.18
CA TRP A 183 -1.08 19.73 -12.15
C TRP A 183 0.25 19.46 -11.44
N VAL A 184 1.19 18.88 -12.18
CA VAL A 184 2.53 18.54 -11.67
C VAL A 184 3.58 19.07 -12.64
N GLU A 185 4.44 19.96 -12.14
CA GLU A 185 5.60 20.44 -12.89
C GLU A 185 6.60 19.31 -13.18
N SER A 186 7.29 19.44 -14.31
CA SER A 186 8.44 18.63 -14.69
C SER A 186 9.44 18.50 -13.53
N GLY A 187 9.79 17.27 -13.16
CA GLY A 187 10.74 16.98 -12.09
C GLY A 187 10.27 17.37 -10.68
N LYS A 188 8.99 17.70 -10.50
CA LYS A 188 8.41 18.05 -9.19
C LYS A 188 7.47 16.96 -8.69
N GLN A 189 7.04 17.14 -7.44
CA GLN A 189 6.03 16.33 -6.80
C GLN A 189 4.89 17.19 -6.27
N THR A 190 3.71 16.59 -6.14
CA THR A 190 2.56 17.18 -5.47
C THR A 190 1.96 16.18 -4.48
N GLU A 191 1.46 16.67 -3.35
CA GLU A 191 0.82 15.83 -2.32
C GLU A 191 -0.66 15.64 -2.65
N ILE A 192 -1.11 14.39 -2.66
CA ILE A 192 -2.52 14.00 -2.75
C ILE A 192 -2.99 13.52 -1.40
N GLN A 193 -4.24 13.86 -1.07
CA GLN A 193 -4.88 13.47 0.16
C GLN A 193 -6.17 12.70 -0.12
N PHE A 194 -6.37 11.59 0.59
CA PHE A 194 -7.66 10.91 0.70
C PHE A 194 -8.04 10.81 2.18
N SER A 195 -9.31 11.05 2.47
CA SER A 195 -9.91 10.88 3.79
C SER A 195 -10.93 9.74 3.77
N PHE A 196 -10.99 8.98 4.85
CA PHE A 196 -11.89 7.86 5.05
C PHE A 196 -12.61 7.96 6.38
N THR A 197 -13.94 7.84 6.37
CA THR A 197 -14.79 7.82 7.56
C THR A 197 -15.82 6.72 7.41
N ALA A 198 -15.77 5.71 8.28
CA ALA A 198 -16.72 4.61 8.29
C ALA A 198 -17.82 4.79 9.32
N GLN A 199 -19.00 4.24 9.04
CA GLN A 199 -20.13 4.18 9.99
C GLN A 199 -20.29 2.79 10.63
N ASP A 200 -19.70 1.77 10.01
CA ASP A 200 -19.78 0.38 10.45
C ASP A 200 -18.39 -0.26 10.45
N VAL A 201 -18.28 -1.37 11.17
CA VAL A 201 -17.09 -2.22 11.21
C VAL A 201 -17.07 -3.13 9.99
N GLY A 202 -15.89 -3.39 9.43
CA GLY A 202 -15.73 -4.28 8.29
C GLY A 202 -14.82 -3.72 7.19
N ILE A 203 -15.02 -4.23 5.97
CA ILE A 203 -14.21 -3.90 4.81
C ILE A 203 -15.00 -3.00 3.87
N PHE A 204 -14.39 -1.88 3.48
CA PHE A 204 -14.94 -0.90 2.55
C PHE A 204 -14.01 -0.78 1.35
N GLU A 205 -14.56 -0.89 0.16
CA GLU A 205 -13.82 -0.73 -1.10
C GLU A 205 -14.38 0.45 -1.88
N SER A 206 -13.49 1.24 -2.46
CA SER A 206 -13.86 2.24 -3.45
C SER A 206 -12.83 2.28 -4.58
N PHE A 207 -13.31 2.16 -5.81
CA PHE A 207 -12.50 2.16 -7.01
C PHE A 207 -12.42 3.55 -7.60
N TRP A 208 -11.19 3.93 -7.95
CA TRP A 208 -10.85 5.22 -8.50
C TRP A 208 -9.92 5.04 -9.68
N THR A 209 -9.92 6.00 -10.60
CA THR A 209 -8.96 6.08 -11.69
C THR A 209 -8.24 7.42 -11.62
N PHE A 210 -6.91 7.37 -11.64
CA PHE A 210 -6.05 8.53 -11.86
C PHE A 210 -5.82 8.71 -13.35
N CYS A 211 -6.04 9.91 -13.87
CA CYS A 211 -5.97 10.22 -15.30
C CYS A 211 -4.94 11.33 -15.56
N ILE A 212 -4.09 11.15 -16.57
CA ILE A 212 -3.30 12.22 -17.20
C ILE A 212 -3.81 12.38 -18.64
N LEU A 213 -4.60 13.43 -18.87
CA LEU A 213 -5.38 13.60 -20.10
C LEU A 213 -4.47 13.84 -21.31
N GLU A 214 -3.39 14.59 -21.13
CA GLU A 214 -2.43 14.95 -22.19
C GLU A 214 -1.69 13.73 -22.75
N HIS A 215 -1.68 12.61 -22.02
CA HIS A 215 -0.93 11.41 -22.37
C HIS A 215 -1.81 10.17 -22.54
N ASP A 216 -3.14 10.28 -22.39
CA ASP A 216 -4.08 9.16 -22.43
C ASP A 216 -3.70 8.03 -21.45
N ILE A 217 -3.30 8.43 -20.23
CA ILE A 217 -2.86 7.52 -19.18
C ILE A 217 -3.96 7.42 -18.14
N GLU A 218 -4.41 6.20 -17.87
CA GLU A 218 -5.31 5.88 -16.76
C GLU A 218 -4.62 4.87 -15.84
N THR A 219 -4.55 5.16 -14.54
CA THR A 219 -4.05 4.21 -13.53
C THR A 219 -5.15 3.87 -12.55
N PRO A 220 -5.55 2.60 -12.43
CA PRO A 220 -6.57 2.18 -11.49
C PRO A 220 -6.04 2.19 -10.05
N PHE A 221 -6.89 2.65 -9.14
CA PHE A 221 -6.70 2.69 -7.69
C PHE A 221 -7.86 2.01 -6.96
N LEU A 222 -7.53 1.32 -5.88
CA LEU A 222 -8.47 0.76 -4.92
C LEU A 222 -8.19 1.36 -3.55
N LEU A 223 -9.14 2.14 -3.04
CA LEU A 223 -9.10 2.57 -1.65
C LEU A 223 -9.74 1.48 -0.79
N LEU A 224 -8.97 0.98 0.16
CA LEU A 224 -9.38 -0.08 1.07
C LEU A 224 -9.49 0.48 2.48
N GLY A 225 -10.68 0.40 3.08
CA GLY A 225 -10.92 0.74 4.48
C GLY A 225 -11.15 -0.53 5.27
N VAL A 226 -10.27 -0.82 6.23
CA VAL A 226 -10.41 -1.93 7.17
C VAL A 226 -10.72 -1.34 8.53
N VAL A 227 -11.95 -1.56 8.98
CA VAL A 227 -12.45 -1.02 10.25
C VAL A 227 -12.60 -2.18 11.23
N THR A 228 -12.02 -2.03 12.41
CA THR A 228 -12.05 -3.03 13.48
C THR A 228 -12.65 -2.44 14.75
N GLU A 229 -13.29 -3.27 15.58
CA GLU A 229 -13.71 -2.84 16.92
C GLU A 229 -12.51 -2.83 17.87
N PRO A 230 -12.36 -1.80 18.71
CA PRO A 230 -11.34 -1.81 19.75
C PRO A 230 -11.63 -2.92 20.77
N SER A 231 -10.62 -3.74 21.05
CA SER A 231 -10.60 -4.82 22.03
C SER A 231 -10.32 -4.27 23.43
N ILE A 232 -11.29 -3.52 23.95
CA ILE A 232 -11.28 -2.97 25.31
C ILE A 232 -12.45 -3.57 26.09
N GLY A 233 -12.19 -4.04 27.30
CA GLY A 233 -13.25 -4.60 28.12
C GLY A 233 -12.87 -4.78 29.59
N PHE A 234 -13.87 -4.99 30.43
CA PHE A 234 -13.64 -5.35 31.82
C PHE A 234 -13.22 -6.82 31.93
N VAL A 235 -12.23 -7.08 32.78
CA VAL A 235 -11.80 -8.44 33.14
C VAL A 235 -12.92 -9.20 33.87
N THR A 236 -13.80 -8.49 34.58
CA THR A 236 -14.94 -9.06 35.32
C THR A 236 -16.27 -8.67 34.69
N SER A 237 -17.17 -9.64 34.49
CA SER A 237 -18.49 -9.40 33.88
C SER A 237 -19.56 -8.88 34.84
N HIS A 238 -19.36 -9.05 36.15
CA HIS A 238 -20.30 -8.58 37.18
C HIS A 238 -19.56 -8.26 38.49
N VAL A 239 -20.12 -7.32 39.25
CA VAL A 239 -19.55 -6.86 40.52
C VAL A 239 -20.62 -6.97 41.60
N ASN A 240 -20.41 -7.88 42.55
CA ASN A 240 -21.21 -7.93 43.77
C ASN A 240 -20.48 -7.14 44.86
N LEU A 241 -21.10 -6.04 45.29
CA LEU A 241 -20.65 -5.26 46.44
C LEU A 241 -21.05 -5.95 47.75
N THR A 242 -20.23 -5.79 48.77
CA THR A 242 -20.50 -6.39 50.09
C THR A 242 -21.67 -5.66 50.77
N PRO A 243 -22.65 -6.39 51.35
CA PRO A 243 -23.72 -5.77 52.12
C PRO A 243 -23.16 -4.90 53.25
N THR A 244 -23.73 -3.72 53.43
CA THR A 244 -23.26 -2.73 54.42
C THR A 244 -24.42 -2.03 55.10
N LEU A 245 -24.14 -1.36 56.23
CA LEU A 245 -25.16 -0.61 56.96
C LEU A 245 -25.49 0.69 56.23
N LYS A 246 -26.71 1.19 56.44
CA LYS A 246 -27.17 2.46 55.87
C LYS A 246 -26.18 3.59 56.21
N GLY A 247 -25.70 4.28 55.18
CA GLY A 247 -24.77 5.40 55.29
C GLY A 247 -23.29 5.02 55.25
N ILE A 248 -22.95 3.71 55.26
CA ILE A 248 -21.59 3.24 55.06
C ILE A 248 -21.39 2.95 53.56
N LYS A 249 -20.32 3.49 52.98
CA LYS A 249 -19.94 3.21 51.59
C LYS A 249 -19.18 1.89 51.51
N THR A 250 -19.39 1.16 50.42
CA THR A 250 -18.57 0.01 50.02
C THR A 250 -18.06 0.28 48.62
N SER A 251 -16.81 -0.09 48.34
CA SER A 251 -16.20 -0.02 47.01
C SER A 251 -15.64 -1.38 46.63
N LYS A 252 -15.42 -1.59 45.33
CA LYS A 252 -14.73 -2.77 44.83
C LYS A 252 -14.01 -2.39 43.54
N GLN A 253 -12.75 -2.76 43.49
CA GLN A 253 -11.91 -2.55 42.32
C GLN A 253 -12.22 -3.58 41.23
N ILE A 254 -12.36 -3.10 40.00
CA ILE A 254 -12.38 -3.88 38.76
C ILE A 254 -11.22 -3.46 37.86
N SER A 255 -10.98 -4.24 36.82
CA SER A 255 -9.88 -3.99 35.89
C SER A 255 -10.42 -3.84 34.48
N LEU A 256 -10.10 -2.72 33.86
CA LEU A 256 -10.31 -2.45 32.44
C LEU A 256 -9.05 -2.91 31.70
N ASN A 257 -9.19 -3.70 30.67
CA ASN A 257 -8.08 -4.24 29.89
C ASN A 257 -8.12 -3.70 28.45
N ASN A 258 -6.95 -3.31 27.95
CA ASN A 258 -6.74 -2.91 26.57
C ASN A 258 -5.85 -3.95 25.88
N ASN A 259 -6.43 -4.74 24.97
CA ASN A 259 -5.68 -5.74 24.19
C ASN A 259 -5.15 -5.19 22.86
N GLU A 260 -5.25 -3.88 22.64
CA GLU A 260 -4.76 -3.24 21.42
C GLU A 260 -3.27 -2.91 21.50
N ASP A 261 -2.64 -2.80 20.33
CA ASP A 261 -1.25 -2.35 20.16
C ASP A 261 -1.08 -0.82 20.34
N VAL A 262 -2.16 -0.11 20.66
CA VAL A 262 -2.19 1.35 20.79
C VAL A 262 -2.82 1.78 22.11
N ASP A 263 -2.40 2.95 22.60
CA ASP A 263 -2.99 3.60 23.76
C ASP A 263 -4.40 4.08 23.42
N MET A 264 -5.34 3.85 24.33
CA MET A 264 -6.75 4.12 24.09
C MET A 264 -7.31 5.07 25.14
N SER A 265 -8.04 6.09 24.70
CA SER A 265 -8.81 6.94 25.61
C SER A 265 -10.11 6.24 26.00
N PHE A 266 -10.49 6.36 27.28
CA PHE A 266 -11.77 5.89 27.77
C PHE A 266 -12.46 6.96 28.61
N SER A 267 -13.78 6.91 28.63
CA SER A 267 -14.62 7.69 29.53
C SER A 267 -15.90 6.90 29.78
N PHE A 268 -16.35 6.90 31.03
CA PHE A 268 -17.63 6.30 31.38
C PHE A 268 -18.78 7.27 31.13
N ASP A 269 -19.89 6.76 30.58
CA ASP A 269 -21.11 7.55 30.39
C ASP A 269 -21.70 7.93 31.76
N PRO A 270 -21.82 9.22 32.11
CA PRO A 270 -22.39 9.65 33.37
C PRO A 270 -23.81 9.12 33.60
N ASN A 271 -24.59 8.91 32.54
CA ASN A 271 -25.96 8.39 32.65
C ASN A 271 -25.98 6.91 33.06
N SER A 272 -24.91 6.16 32.78
CA SER A 272 -24.78 4.75 33.18
C SER A 272 -24.51 4.56 34.68
N LEU A 273 -24.21 5.64 35.40
CA LEU A 273 -23.90 5.61 36.84
C LEU A 273 -25.14 5.68 37.73
N PHE A 274 -26.33 5.79 37.14
CA PHE A 274 -27.60 5.88 37.86
C PHE A 274 -28.48 4.66 37.57
N SER A 275 -29.30 4.26 38.55
CA SER A 275 -30.44 3.38 38.29
C SER A 275 -31.43 4.05 37.33
N ASP A 276 -32.29 3.29 36.66
CA ASP A 276 -33.34 3.82 35.76
C ASP A 276 -34.18 4.94 36.40
N GLU A 277 -34.53 4.81 37.69
CA GLU A 277 -35.30 5.80 38.45
C GLU A 277 -34.45 6.94 39.06
N HIS A 278 -33.14 6.95 38.83
CA HIS A 278 -32.16 7.90 39.37
C HIS A 278 -32.14 8.01 40.91
N LEU A 279 -32.59 6.95 41.60
CA LEU A 279 -32.59 6.88 43.07
C LEU A 279 -31.27 6.34 43.62
N GLU A 280 -30.56 5.52 42.84
CA GLU A 280 -29.28 4.91 43.20
C GLU A 280 -28.18 5.46 42.29
N HIS A 281 -26.99 5.65 42.84
CA HIS A 281 -25.84 6.22 42.13
C HIS A 281 -24.53 5.50 42.47
N LEU A 282 -23.74 5.22 41.44
CA LEU A 282 -22.39 4.66 41.52
C LEU A 282 -21.35 5.78 41.36
N SER A 283 -20.33 5.78 42.23
CA SER A 283 -19.13 6.59 42.02
C SER A 283 -18.03 5.72 41.47
N ILE A 284 -17.36 6.18 40.43
CA ILE A 284 -16.23 5.47 39.79
C ILE A 284 -14.98 6.36 39.76
N ASN A 285 -13.80 5.74 39.86
CA ASN A 285 -12.53 6.41 39.74
C ASN A 285 -11.44 5.50 39.11
N PRO A 286 -10.75 5.94 38.05
CA PRO A 286 -10.97 7.18 37.29
C PRO A 286 -12.22 7.12 36.38
N ALA A 287 -12.92 8.25 36.23
CA ALA A 287 -14.10 8.36 35.35
C ALA A 287 -13.74 8.48 33.86
N ALA A 288 -12.51 8.90 33.55
CA ALA A 288 -11.96 8.95 32.21
C ALA A 288 -10.43 8.90 32.29
N GLY A 289 -9.77 8.49 31.22
CA GLY A 289 -8.32 8.41 31.16
C GLY A 289 -7.80 7.85 29.85
N ILE A 290 -6.52 7.50 29.85
CA ILE A 290 -5.86 6.77 28.77
C ILE A 290 -5.36 5.46 29.37
N ILE A 291 -5.70 4.34 28.73
CA ILE A 291 -5.19 3.02 29.04
C ILE A 291 -4.12 2.65 28.01
N PRO A 292 -2.86 2.41 28.42
CA PRO A 292 -1.79 2.05 27.49
C PRO A 292 -2.05 0.76 26.71
N ALA A 293 -1.36 0.58 25.59
CA ALA A 293 -1.36 -0.66 24.83
C ALA A 293 -1.00 -1.87 25.71
N HIS A 294 -1.69 -3.00 25.50
CA HIS A 294 -1.49 -4.27 26.24
C HIS A 294 -1.41 -4.11 27.77
N SER A 295 -2.30 -3.29 28.34
CA SER A 295 -2.27 -2.97 29.75
C SER A 295 -3.63 -3.12 30.43
N GLU A 296 -3.59 -3.32 31.75
CA GLU A 296 -4.76 -3.29 32.60
C GLU A 296 -4.74 -2.04 33.49
N GLN A 297 -5.88 -1.38 33.56
CA GLN A 297 -6.09 -0.22 34.42
C GLN A 297 -7.14 -0.52 35.49
N PRO A 298 -6.83 -0.30 36.78
CA PRO A 298 -7.81 -0.44 37.84
C PRO A 298 -8.83 0.69 37.85
N ILE A 299 -10.09 0.33 38.02
CA ILE A 299 -11.24 1.23 38.24
C ILE A 299 -11.86 0.87 39.59
N GLU A 300 -12.04 1.84 40.47
CA GLU A 300 -12.70 1.69 41.78
C GLU A 300 -14.09 2.31 41.81
#